data_AF-A0A4Y9IM28-F1
#
_entry.id   AF-A0A4Y9IM28-F1
#
_cell.length_a   1.000
_cell.length_b   1.000
_cell.length_c   1.000
_cell.angle_alpha   90.00
_cell.angle_beta   90.00
_cell.angle_gamma   90.00
#
_symmetry.space_group_name_H-M   'P 1'
#
loop_
_entity.id
_entity.type
_entity.pdbx_description
1 polymer ?
#
loop_
_entity_poly.entity_id
_entity_poly.type
_entity_poly.pdbx_seq_one_letter_code
_entity_poly.pdbx_strand_id
1 'polypeptide(L)'
;MKKLLIAIAVVGLMYSCGGSSQKPQEEPKADSTLIADTHNARTSLDYMGSYTGKLPTASGEGMNVTIELGDSTFVKKTQYVGKKETFEEKGKYSWNNEGNTVILEGIKDAPSKYFVGENTLTQLDMEGKKITGDIAELYILKKQ
;
A
#
# COMPACT_ATOMS: atom_id res chain seq x y z
N MET A 1 5.14 -52.74 22.93
CA MET A 1 5.77 -54.07 22.77
C MET A 1 4.93 -54.89 21.81
N LYS A 2 5.57 -55.35 20.73
CA LYS A 2 5.32 -56.60 19.99
C LYS A 2 3.94 -56.79 19.33
N LYS A 3 3.90 -56.66 17.99
CA LYS A 3 3.81 -57.78 17.00
C LYS A 3 2.32 -58.04 16.65
N LEU A 4 1.86 -58.39 15.46
CA LEU A 4 2.49 -59.01 14.30
C LEU A 4 1.54 -58.88 13.08
N LEU A 5 2.15 -58.63 11.92
CA LEU A 5 1.88 -59.06 10.54
C LEU A 5 0.67 -59.98 10.27
N ILE A 6 -0.09 -59.67 9.21
CA ILE A 6 -0.47 -60.66 8.17
C ILE A 6 -0.40 -59.98 6.79
N ALA A 7 0.48 -60.50 5.95
CA ALA A 7 0.51 -60.30 4.51
C ALA A 7 -0.19 -61.50 3.84
N ILE A 8 -1.04 -61.26 2.84
CA ILE A 8 -1.41 -62.28 1.85
C ILE A 8 -1.29 -61.64 0.47
N ALA A 9 -0.30 -62.13 -0.27
CA ALA A 9 -0.14 -61.93 -1.69
C ALA A 9 -1.08 -62.88 -2.44
N VAL A 10 -1.78 -62.39 -3.45
CA VAL A 10 -2.33 -63.23 -4.53
C VAL A 10 -1.80 -62.69 -5.84
N VAL A 11 -1.10 -63.59 -6.53
CA VAL A 11 -0.44 -63.38 -7.82
C VAL A 11 -1.41 -63.75 -8.94
N GLY A 12 -1.45 -62.88 -9.95
CA GLY A 12 -1.48 -63.28 -11.37
C GLY A 12 -2.84 -63.28 -12.07
N LEU A 13 -2.95 -62.47 -13.14
CA LEU A 13 -3.04 -62.98 -14.51
C LEU A 13 -2.89 -61.82 -15.52
N MET A 14 -1.99 -62.04 -16.49
CA MET A 14 -1.66 -61.17 -17.62
C MET A 14 -2.85 -61.04 -18.59
N TYR A 15 -2.93 -59.93 -19.34
CA TYR A 15 -2.93 -59.94 -20.82
C TYR A 15 -2.96 -58.49 -21.37
N SER A 16 -1.89 -58.14 -22.10
CA SER A 16 -1.84 -57.36 -23.35
C SER A 16 -2.67 -56.07 -23.51
N CYS A 17 -2.01 -54.95 -23.81
CA CYS A 17 -1.88 -54.47 -25.20
C CYS A 17 -1.21 -53.08 -25.24
N GLY A 18 -0.39 -52.84 -26.28
CA GLY A 18 -0.10 -51.49 -26.77
C GLY A 18 1.19 -50.87 -26.26
N GLY A 19 2.29 -51.10 -26.99
CA GLY A 19 3.52 -50.33 -26.84
C GLY A 19 3.31 -48.88 -27.22
N SER A 20 3.82 -47.97 -26.39
CA SER A 20 4.21 -46.63 -26.78
C SER A 20 5.30 -46.16 -25.82
N SER A 21 6.49 -45.93 -26.39
CA SER A 21 7.67 -45.43 -25.72
C SER A 21 7.38 -44.09 -25.03
N GLN A 22 7.58 -44.04 -23.71
CA GLN A 22 7.55 -42.81 -22.94
C GLN A 22 8.82 -42.00 -23.23
N LYS A 23 8.65 -40.80 -23.80
CA LYS A 23 9.64 -39.72 -23.75
C LYS A 23 9.21 -38.77 -22.62
N PRO A 24 10.06 -38.48 -21.63
CA PRO A 24 9.86 -37.33 -20.75
C PRO A 24 10.12 -36.06 -21.56
N GLN A 25 9.30 -35.01 -21.39
CA GLN A 25 9.72 -33.61 -21.19
C GLN A 25 8.60 -32.56 -21.45
N GLU A 26 8.50 -31.66 -20.47
CA GLU A 26 7.88 -30.32 -20.44
C GLU A 26 6.35 -30.17 -20.47
N GLU A 27 5.77 -30.20 -19.27
CA GLU A 27 4.61 -29.36 -18.95
C GLU A 27 5.04 -27.88 -18.98
N PRO A 28 4.31 -26.98 -19.66
CA PRO A 28 4.46 -25.56 -19.40
C PRO A 28 3.94 -25.32 -17.98
N LYS A 29 4.84 -25.00 -17.05
CA LYS A 29 4.45 -24.33 -15.81
C LYS A 29 3.66 -23.10 -16.23
N ALA A 30 2.34 -23.16 -16.04
CA ALA A 30 1.51 -21.98 -15.99
C ALA A 30 1.99 -21.17 -14.79
N ASP A 31 3.00 -20.32 -15.02
CA ASP A 31 3.24 -19.14 -14.21
C ASP A 31 2.03 -18.23 -14.46
N SER A 32 0.95 -18.56 -13.75
CA SER A 32 -0.14 -17.64 -13.54
C SER A 32 0.39 -16.66 -12.50
N THR A 33 1.33 -15.80 -12.91
CA THR A 33 1.46 -14.49 -12.30
C THR A 33 0.10 -13.86 -12.52
N LEU A 34 -0.78 -14.01 -11.52
CA LEU A 34 -1.94 -13.16 -11.38
C LEU A 34 -1.36 -11.77 -11.16
N ILE A 35 -1.02 -11.10 -12.26
CA ILE A 35 -0.99 -9.65 -12.30
C ILE A 35 -2.45 -9.29 -12.07
N ALA A 36 -2.85 -9.26 -10.81
CA ALA A 36 -4.08 -8.61 -10.43
C ALA A 36 -3.96 -7.22 -11.03
N ASP A 37 -4.81 -6.94 -12.01
CA ASP A 37 -4.98 -5.62 -12.60
C ASP A 37 -5.53 -4.72 -11.49
N THR A 38 -4.62 -4.31 -10.60
CA THR A 38 -4.97 -3.60 -9.38
C THR A 38 -4.80 -2.12 -9.71
N HIS A 39 -5.84 -1.57 -10.31
CA HIS A 39 -5.98 -0.13 -10.47
C HIS A 39 -6.14 0.50 -9.08
N ASN A 40 -5.07 1.10 -8.55
CA ASN A 40 -5.10 1.87 -7.32
C ASN A 40 -4.40 3.22 -7.52
N ALA A 41 -4.42 4.08 -6.50
CA ALA A 41 -3.84 5.41 -6.61
C ALA A 41 -2.36 5.37 -7.00
N ARG A 42 -1.58 4.45 -6.41
CA ARG A 42 -0.15 4.29 -6.68
C ARG A 42 0.16 3.98 -8.15
N THR A 43 -0.67 3.17 -8.80
CA THR A 43 -0.44 2.71 -10.18
C THR A 43 -1.19 3.53 -11.23
N SER A 44 -2.26 4.24 -10.83
CA SER A 44 -3.20 4.86 -11.77
C SER A 44 -3.19 6.38 -11.77
N LEU A 45 -2.70 7.03 -10.70
CA LEU A 45 -2.71 8.50 -10.58
C LEU A 45 -1.31 9.09 -10.79
N ASP A 46 -1.24 10.25 -11.42
CA ASP A 46 -0.07 11.13 -11.34
C ASP A 46 -0.06 11.84 -9.97
N TYR A 47 0.33 11.11 -8.93
CA TYR A 47 0.28 11.59 -7.55
C TYR A 47 1.55 12.34 -7.12
N MET A 48 2.63 12.33 -7.90
CA MET A 48 3.83 13.07 -7.54
C MET A 48 3.61 14.58 -7.75
N GLY A 49 4.15 15.40 -6.85
CA GLY A 49 3.97 16.85 -6.92
C GLY A 49 3.85 17.52 -5.56
N SER A 50 3.49 18.80 -5.58
CA SER A 50 3.34 19.64 -4.39
C SER A 50 1.87 19.83 -4.05
N TYR A 51 1.52 19.54 -2.80
CA TYR A 51 0.17 19.61 -2.25
C TYR A 51 0.15 20.64 -1.13
N THR A 52 -0.83 21.54 -1.14
CA THR A 52 -0.96 22.57 -0.10
C THR A 52 -2.38 22.69 0.43
N GLY A 53 -2.50 23.10 1.69
CA GLY A 53 -3.76 23.34 2.35
C GLY A 53 -3.57 23.94 3.74
N LYS A 54 -4.66 24.49 4.27
CA LYS A 54 -4.71 25.02 5.63
C LYS A 54 -5.43 24.02 6.53
N LEU A 55 -4.69 23.34 7.39
CA LEU A 55 -5.22 22.33 8.30
C LEU A 55 -5.62 22.96 9.64
N PRO A 56 -6.72 22.52 10.27
CA PRO A 56 -7.11 23.01 11.58
C PRO A 56 -6.13 22.53 12.66
N THR A 57 -6.05 23.28 13.76
CA THR A 57 -5.36 22.87 14.99
C THR A 57 -6.36 22.87 16.15
N ALA A 58 -6.04 22.19 17.24
CA ALA A 58 -6.99 22.00 18.35
C ALA A 58 -7.43 23.31 19.04
N SER A 59 -6.64 24.38 18.96
CA SER A 59 -6.85 25.61 19.71
C SER A 59 -6.38 26.89 19.01
N GLY A 60 -6.02 26.81 17.73
CA GLY A 60 -5.46 27.95 16.98
C GLY A 60 -6.13 28.15 15.63
N GLU A 61 -5.66 29.16 14.90
CA GLU A 61 -6.17 29.54 13.58
C GLU A 61 -5.83 28.52 12.47
N GLY A 62 -5.16 27.42 12.81
CA GLY A 62 -4.69 26.39 11.88
C GLY A 62 -3.20 26.49 11.55
N MET A 63 -2.78 25.66 10.60
CA MET A 63 -1.43 25.60 10.05
C MET A 63 -1.47 25.44 8.53
N ASN A 64 -0.61 26.18 7.84
CA ASN A 64 -0.37 25.99 6.42
C ASN A 64 0.57 24.79 6.26
N VAL A 65 0.13 23.79 5.51
CA VAL A 65 0.90 22.57 5.24
C VAL A 65 1.19 22.48 3.75
N THR A 66 2.43 22.18 3.42
CA THR A 66 2.85 21.81 2.07
C THR A 66 3.54 20.45 2.14
N ILE A 67 3.15 19.52 1.27
CA ILE A 67 3.79 18.22 1.10
C ILE A 67 4.22 18.08 -0.35
N GLU A 68 5.51 17.92 -0.57
CA GLU A 68 6.10 17.61 -1.87
C GLU A 68 6.41 16.11 -1.89
N LEU A 69 5.81 15.37 -2.83
CA LEU A 69 6.08 13.95 -3.07
C LEU A 69 6.95 13.77 -4.32
N GLY A 70 8.15 13.23 -4.12
CA GLY A 70 9.04 12.71 -5.18
C GLY A 70 8.85 11.21 -5.40
N ASP A 71 9.77 10.55 -6.11
CA ASP A 71 9.67 9.13 -6.46
C ASP A 71 9.50 8.20 -5.23
N SER A 72 10.23 8.49 -4.16
CA SER A 72 10.17 7.74 -2.90
C SER A 72 10.48 8.60 -1.67
N THR A 73 10.58 9.91 -1.87
CA THR A 73 10.96 10.89 -0.86
C THR A 73 9.87 11.94 -0.70
N PHE A 74 9.83 12.55 0.48
CA PHE A 74 8.94 13.67 0.73
C PHE A 74 9.69 14.84 1.36
N VAL A 75 9.13 16.03 1.15
CA VAL A 75 9.41 17.22 1.96
C VAL A 75 8.08 17.74 2.50
N LYS A 76 7.94 17.83 3.82
CA LYS A 76 6.77 18.39 4.49
C LYS A 76 7.16 19.70 5.18
N LYS A 77 6.48 20.77 4.83
CA LYS A 77 6.63 22.10 5.45
C LYS A 77 5.36 22.44 6.22
N THR A 78 5.51 22.88 7.45
CA THR A 78 4.41 23.29 8.31
C THR A 78 4.69 24.68 8.86
N GLN A 79 3.76 25.61 8.67
CA GLN A 79 3.82 26.95 9.25
C GLN A 79 2.51 27.22 10.00
N TYR A 80 2.62 27.45 11.31
CA TYR A 80 1.46 27.84 12.11
C TYR A 80 1.04 29.26 11.75
N VAL A 81 -0.27 29.47 11.62
CA VAL A 81 -0.82 30.79 11.29
C VAL A 81 -0.43 31.80 12.39
N GLY A 82 0.00 32.99 11.98
CA GLY A 82 0.50 34.03 12.89
C GLY A 82 1.94 33.80 13.40
N LYS A 83 2.61 32.72 12.98
CA LYS A 83 4.02 32.47 13.26
C LYS A 83 4.85 32.66 11.99
N LYS A 84 6.07 33.18 12.14
CA LYS A 84 7.02 33.35 11.03
C LYS A 84 7.83 32.08 10.75
N GLU A 85 7.96 31.22 11.75
CA GLU A 85 8.74 30.00 11.69
C GLU A 85 8.07 28.94 10.82
N THR A 86 8.88 28.25 10.03
CA THR A 86 8.46 27.10 9.22
C THR A 86 9.26 25.89 9.68
N PHE A 87 8.54 24.82 9.99
CA PHE A 87 9.12 23.53 10.32
C PHE A 87 9.19 22.67 9.07
N GLU A 88 10.34 22.05 8.83
CA GLU A 88 10.57 21.22 7.66
C GLU A 88 10.99 19.81 8.10
N GLU A 89 10.29 18.81 7.56
CA GLU A 89 10.54 17.39 7.75
C GLU A 89 10.83 16.76 6.38
N LYS A 90 11.86 15.93 6.30
CA LYS A 90 12.24 15.24 5.05
C LYS A 90 12.47 13.77 5.33
N GLY A 91 12.13 12.93 4.37
CA GLY A 91 12.36 11.51 4.51
C GLY A 91 11.88 10.72 3.31
N LYS A 92 11.69 9.42 3.55
CA LYS A 92 11.04 8.52 2.60
C LYS A 92 9.57 8.36 2.96
N TYR A 93 8.77 7.93 2.00
CA TYR A 93 7.42 7.47 2.29
C TYR A 93 7.22 6.07 1.74
N SER A 94 6.31 5.34 2.38
CA SER A 94 5.85 4.03 1.93
C SER A 94 4.37 4.08 1.58
N TRP A 95 3.87 3.02 0.96
CA TRP A 95 2.45 2.85 0.65
C TRP A 95 1.83 1.81 1.58
N ASN A 96 0.57 2.00 1.92
CA ASN A 96 -0.20 0.91 2.51
C ASN A 96 -0.41 -0.24 1.50
N ASN A 97 -0.89 -1.39 1.99
CA ASN A 97 -1.10 -2.58 1.18
C ASN A 97 -2.12 -2.37 0.04
N GLU A 98 -3.08 -1.47 0.21
CA GLU A 98 -4.10 -1.15 -0.79
C GLU A 98 -3.59 -0.22 -1.91
N GLY A 99 -2.40 0.38 -1.74
CA GLY A 99 -1.84 1.32 -2.72
C GLY A 99 -2.65 2.61 -2.87
N ASN A 100 -3.39 3.02 -1.83
CA ASN A 100 -4.21 4.23 -1.83
C ASN A 100 -3.78 5.27 -0.78
N THR A 101 -2.82 4.94 0.08
CA THR A 101 -2.36 5.81 1.17
C THR A 101 -0.84 5.85 1.21
N VAL A 102 -0.29 7.06 1.23
CA VAL A 102 1.14 7.29 1.51
C VAL A 102 1.37 7.48 3.01
N ILE A 103 2.48 6.94 3.51
CA ILE A 103 2.87 6.97 4.92
C ILE A 103 4.24 7.64 5.00
N LEU A 104 4.29 8.86 5.53
CA LEU A 104 5.53 9.61 5.70
C LEU A 104 6.36 9.02 6.84
N GLU A 105 7.53 8.48 6.53
CA GLU A 105 8.38 7.80 7.51
C GLU A 105 9.06 8.79 8.44
N GLY A 106 9.29 8.38 9.70
CA GLY A 106 9.98 9.20 10.69
C GLY A 106 9.09 10.13 11.51
N ILE A 107 7.83 10.33 11.12
CA ILE A 107 6.84 11.12 11.87
C ILE A 107 6.05 10.20 12.82
N LYS A 108 6.26 10.33 14.13
CA LYS A 108 5.67 9.45 15.17
C LYS A 108 4.58 10.12 16.01
N ASP A 109 4.77 11.38 16.35
CA ASP A 109 3.90 12.11 17.29
C ASP A 109 2.88 13.01 16.59
N ALA A 110 2.67 12.79 15.30
CA ALA A 110 1.73 13.55 14.47
C ALA A 110 1.16 12.67 13.34
N PRO A 111 0.01 13.03 12.75
CA PRO A 111 -0.54 12.31 11.61
C PRO A 111 0.42 12.31 10.41
N SER A 112 0.75 11.11 9.95
CA SER A 112 1.73 10.87 8.89
C SER A 112 1.16 10.11 7.68
N LYS A 113 -0.11 9.73 7.74
CA LYS A 113 -0.80 8.97 6.69
C LYS A 113 -1.69 9.90 5.87
N TYR A 114 -1.60 9.81 4.56
CA TYR A 114 -2.38 10.63 3.64
C TYR A 114 -3.01 9.74 2.57
N PHE A 115 -4.35 9.77 2.48
CA PHE A 115 -5.07 9.11 1.40
C PHE A 115 -4.86 9.89 0.11
N VAL A 116 -4.47 9.18 -0.94
CA VAL A 116 -4.16 9.75 -2.26
C VAL A 116 -5.42 9.70 -3.11
N GLY A 117 -5.89 10.88 -3.48
CA GLY A 117 -6.95 11.07 -4.48
C GLY A 117 -6.39 11.75 -5.72
N GLU A 118 -7.23 11.89 -6.75
CA GLU A 118 -6.87 12.66 -7.93
C GLU A 118 -6.57 14.11 -7.51
N ASN A 119 -5.33 14.56 -7.77
CA ASN A 119 -4.83 15.89 -7.42
C ASN A 119 -5.01 16.27 -5.94
N THR A 120 -5.13 15.30 -5.03
CA THR A 120 -5.35 15.58 -3.60
C THR A 120 -4.61 14.61 -2.68
N LEU A 121 -4.19 15.12 -1.53
CA LEU A 121 -3.79 14.33 -0.37
C LEU A 121 -4.73 14.66 0.79
N THR A 122 -5.43 13.65 1.33
CA THR A 122 -6.29 13.84 2.51
C THR A 122 -5.57 13.31 3.74
N GLN A 123 -5.31 14.17 4.72
CA GLN A 123 -4.72 13.75 5.99
C GLN A 123 -5.68 12.79 6.71
N LEU A 124 -5.16 11.63 7.11
CA LEU A 124 -5.88 10.68 7.93
C LEU A 124 -5.58 10.93 9.42
N ASP A 125 -6.40 10.38 10.30
CA ASP A 125 -6.10 10.43 11.73
C ASP A 125 -4.88 9.55 12.10
N MET A 126 -4.51 9.54 13.39
CA MET A 126 -3.38 8.75 13.88
C MET A 126 -3.52 7.25 13.60
N GLU A 127 -4.74 6.72 13.63
CA GLU A 127 -5.03 5.32 13.34
C GLU A 127 -4.97 5.04 11.83
N GLY A 128 -5.10 6.05 10.98
CA GLY A 128 -5.16 5.93 9.52
C GLY A 128 -6.59 5.84 8.99
N LYS A 129 -7.57 6.35 9.74
CA LYS A 129 -8.96 6.45 9.28
C LYS A 129 -9.21 7.84 8.70
N LYS A 130 -10.18 7.91 7.78
CA LYS A 130 -10.65 9.19 7.25
C LYS A 130 -11.36 9.96 8.35
N ILE A 131 -11.04 11.24 8.44
CA ILE A 131 -11.79 12.18 9.27
C ILE A 131 -13.12 12.45 8.59
N THR A 132 -14.21 12.45 9.36
CA THR A 132 -15.59 12.54 8.85
C THR A 132 -16.36 13.70 9.49
N GLY A 133 -17.55 13.98 8.98
CA GLY A 133 -18.39 15.10 9.43
C GLY A 133 -18.01 16.44 8.78
N ASP A 134 -18.51 17.53 9.36
CA ASP A 134 -18.47 18.87 8.77
C ASP A 134 -17.05 19.43 8.55
N ILE A 135 -16.05 18.84 9.21
CA ILE A 135 -14.65 19.26 9.13
C ILE A 135 -13.81 18.42 8.16
N ALA A 136 -14.37 17.37 7.55
CA ALA A 136 -13.60 16.42 6.74
C ALA A 136 -12.84 17.10 5.58
N GLU A 137 -13.48 18.05 4.90
CA GLU A 137 -12.87 18.78 3.78
C GLU A 137 -11.70 19.68 4.21
N LEU A 138 -11.64 20.07 5.48
CA LEU A 138 -10.53 20.88 6.01
C LEU A 138 -9.20 20.11 6.08
N TYR A 139 -9.24 18.79 5.91
CA TYR A 139 -8.06 17.91 5.93
C TYR A 139 -7.53 17.56 4.54
N ILE A 140 -8.04 18.21 3.49
CA ILE A 140 -7.64 17.98 2.10
C ILE A 140 -6.58 19.01 1.69
N LEU A 141 -5.41 18.51 1.26
CA LEU A 141 -4.38 19.26 0.57
C LEU A 141 -4.57 19.08 -0.94
N LYS A 142 -4.51 20.18 -1.70
CA LYS A 142 -4.71 20.18 -3.15
C LYS A 142 -3.37 20.31 -3.88
N LYS A 143 -3.20 19.54 -4.96
CA LYS A 143 -2.06 19.64 -5.86
C LYS A 143 -2.02 21.04 -6.47
N GLN A 144 -0.83 21.62 -6.61
CA GLN A 144 -0.59 22.91 -7.26
C GLN A 144 -0.31 22.77 -8.75
#